data_AF-A0A961CQQ2-F1
#
_entry.id   AF-A0A961CQQ2-F1
#
_cell.length_a   1.000
_cell.length_b   1.000
_cell.length_c   1.000
_cell.angle_alpha   90.00
_cell.angle_beta   90.00
_cell.angle_gamma   90.00
#
_symmetry.space_group_name_H-M   'P 1'
#
loop_
_entity.id
_entity.type
_entity.pdbx_description
1 polymer ?
#
loop_
_entity_poly.entity_id
_entity_poly.type
_entity_poly.pdbx_seq_one_letter_code
_entity_poly.pdbx_strand_id
1 'polypeptide(L)'
;MTTTDEMHDHHDAARRSDRWALPLAALSGTLVLVSNLGGIAVGDDGVGYRATADSLLRGDGLQYFLEHPLTVWPPLWPSLMAGLAKVTPLDPVGAAIALNTAVTVAAVVLVHRLLRRVLDDDHLVLLGTAVVALGSSTIGFGHLLMTDFAFSVVVVAVVLVLLRFRDRRDIWSLVATAALVGLSFFLRYAALYLIPIVALWLLILPPPGAETPRRFGRRVAEAGGFAVLATLAPLAWMLRNHALDGTFTGPRYPSERGPVGNAVDIVATVGKFLLPGVANGRDRLWAVVGVIAVIAAVVLGVRLLVATRLDGESVAARVLGLLGGPTGLLLLLGVGYLTYMLYVRSTTALNRLDLRLLEPAYLPLMACGLRLVDRLGALGPAWPGRGLIVARVWAGANIAAGIVAVVAFAMGNPYFDGNYSSDTFERVRANPAVAAVPEGCRVLSNLPNALYPTMESEWSPRRTGLESSDPVDDLDRLVPTLARTPTCLVWVDEQPRYGHLWTRDQLRRRVELEPLAADGDVSVYRVLPRDP
;
A
#
# COMPACT_ATOMS: atom_id res chain seq x y z
N MET A 1 49.92 -13.69 30.92
CA MET A 1 48.70 -13.49 31.74
C MET A 1 48.11 -12.16 31.32
N THR A 2 47.45 -12.15 30.18
CA THR A 2 46.69 -11.00 29.65
C THR A 2 45.23 -11.33 29.90
N THR A 3 44.60 -10.48 30.68
CA THR A 3 43.26 -10.64 31.23
C THR A 3 42.22 -10.75 30.12
N THR A 4 41.43 -11.83 30.19
CA THR A 4 40.29 -12.18 29.34
C THR A 4 39.09 -11.23 29.48
N ASP A 5 39.26 -10.09 30.14
CA ASP A 5 38.17 -9.18 30.55
C ASP A 5 37.92 -8.01 29.56
N GLU A 6 38.81 -7.74 28.61
CA GLU A 6 38.62 -6.63 27.66
C GLU A 6 37.83 -7.01 26.39
N MET A 7 37.44 -8.27 26.22
CA MET A 7 36.80 -8.75 24.98
C MET A 7 35.27 -8.90 25.08
N HIS A 8 34.65 -8.44 26.18
CA HIS A 8 33.19 -8.47 26.36
C HIS A 8 32.51 -7.09 26.49
N ASP A 9 33.27 -5.99 26.43
CA ASP A 9 32.75 -4.64 26.73
C ASP A 9 32.49 -3.74 25.48
N HIS A 10 32.27 -4.37 24.31
CA HIS A 10 32.01 -3.66 23.05
C HIS A 10 30.60 -3.83 22.45
N HIS A 11 29.66 -4.35 23.22
CA HIS A 11 28.24 -4.39 22.83
C HIS A 11 27.40 -3.62 23.87
N ASP A 12 26.71 -2.59 23.40
CA ASP A 12 25.73 -1.74 24.12
C ASP A 12 26.21 -0.44 24.78
N ALA A 13 27.18 0.27 24.17
CA ALA A 13 27.12 1.73 24.25
C ALA A 13 25.83 2.19 23.53
N ALA A 14 24.81 2.62 24.29
CA ALA A 14 23.55 3.12 23.75
C ALA A 14 23.83 4.18 22.67
N ARG A 15 23.53 3.90 21.39
CA ARG A 15 23.82 4.87 20.34
C ARG A 15 22.90 6.08 20.50
N ARG A 16 23.33 7.22 19.99
CA ARG A 16 22.59 8.48 20.17
C ARG A 16 21.20 8.41 19.55
N SER A 17 21.05 7.68 18.43
CA SER A 17 19.77 7.52 17.74
C SER A 17 18.67 6.84 18.58
N ASP A 18 19.02 5.97 19.54
CA ASP A 18 18.04 5.24 20.38
C ASP A 18 17.20 6.21 21.23
N ARG A 19 17.81 7.33 21.65
CA ARG A 19 17.13 8.36 22.46
C ARG A 19 16.06 9.13 21.68
N TRP A 20 16.13 9.11 20.34
CA TRP A 20 15.26 9.88 19.47
C TRP A 20 14.12 9.06 18.86
N ALA A 21 14.19 7.73 18.89
CA ALA A 21 13.19 6.88 18.24
C ALA A 21 11.77 7.09 18.79
N LEU A 22 11.59 7.08 20.12
CA LEU A 22 10.27 7.29 20.74
C LEU A 22 9.77 8.73 20.63
N PRO A 23 10.60 9.78 20.88
CA PRO A 23 10.19 11.17 20.62
C PRO A 23 9.76 11.41 19.17
N LEU A 24 10.50 10.88 18.19
CA LEU A 24 10.14 11.00 16.78
C LEU A 24 8.85 10.24 16.45
N ALA A 25 8.63 9.07 17.04
CA ALA A 25 7.39 8.30 16.85
C ALA A 25 6.18 9.07 17.42
N ALA A 26 6.30 9.62 18.63
CA ALA A 26 5.25 10.42 19.26
C ALA A 26 4.96 11.72 18.48
N LEU A 27 6.01 12.39 17.99
CA LEU A 27 5.87 13.56 17.12
C LEU A 27 5.16 13.19 15.82
N SER A 28 5.57 12.10 15.18
CA SER A 28 4.95 11.60 13.94
C SER A 28 3.45 11.31 14.12
N GLY A 29 3.08 10.62 15.20
CA GLY A 29 1.67 10.38 15.54
C GLY A 29 0.90 11.68 15.76
N THR A 30 1.47 12.63 16.50
CA THR A 30 0.87 13.96 16.70
C THR A 30 0.67 14.70 15.37
N LEU A 31 1.67 14.67 14.47
CA LEU A 31 1.57 15.32 13.17
C LEU A 31 0.50 14.68 12.27
N VAL A 32 0.33 13.34 12.32
CA VAL A 32 -0.77 12.68 11.61
C VAL A 32 -2.12 13.13 12.16
N LEU A 33 -2.29 13.26 13.48
CA LEU A 33 -3.52 13.80 14.06
C LEU A 33 -3.78 15.24 13.59
N VAL A 34 -2.74 16.08 13.59
CA VAL A 34 -2.82 17.48 13.11
C VAL A 34 -3.19 17.54 11.63
N SER A 35 -2.58 16.72 10.78
CA SER A 35 -2.89 16.65 9.34
C SER A 35 -4.35 16.29 9.06
N ASN A 36 -4.99 15.55 9.97
CA ASN A 36 -6.38 15.12 9.83
C ASN A 36 -7.38 16.07 10.52
N LEU A 37 -6.95 17.24 11.02
CA LEU A 37 -7.88 18.26 11.55
C LEU A 37 -8.83 18.79 10.46
N GLY A 38 -8.37 18.84 9.20
CA GLY A 38 -9.20 19.16 8.03
C GLY A 38 -10.01 17.97 7.48
N GLY A 39 -10.09 16.86 8.22
CA GLY A 39 -10.66 15.59 7.76
C GLY A 39 -9.59 14.64 7.19
N ILE A 40 -9.95 13.35 7.05
CA ILE A 40 -9.09 12.33 6.41
C ILE A 40 -9.40 12.26 4.92
N ALA A 41 -8.41 12.04 4.05
CA ALA A 41 -8.64 11.83 2.63
C ALA A 41 -9.20 10.42 2.35
N VAL A 42 -10.35 10.35 1.67
CA VAL A 42 -11.09 9.11 1.38
C VAL A 42 -11.26 8.96 -0.13
N GLY A 43 -10.62 7.94 -0.71
CA GLY A 43 -10.85 7.53 -2.10
C GLY A 43 -11.85 6.38 -2.21
N ASP A 44 -11.96 5.77 -3.41
CA ASP A 44 -12.88 4.66 -3.69
C ASP A 44 -12.76 3.50 -2.68
N ASP A 45 -11.53 2.99 -2.51
CA ASP A 45 -11.23 1.91 -1.56
C ASP A 45 -11.63 2.32 -0.12
N GLY A 46 -11.43 3.60 0.20
CA GLY A 46 -11.73 4.15 1.52
C GLY A 46 -13.22 4.19 1.84
N VAL A 47 -14.06 4.50 0.85
CA VAL A 47 -15.53 4.41 0.99
C VAL A 47 -15.94 2.96 1.21
N GLY A 48 -15.35 2.00 0.47
CA GLY A 48 -15.58 0.58 0.69
C GLY A 48 -15.24 0.11 2.11
N TYR A 49 -14.07 0.53 2.64
CA TYR A 49 -13.69 0.22 4.01
C TYR A 49 -14.64 0.82 5.05
N ARG A 50 -15.02 2.09 4.87
CA ARG A 50 -15.99 2.76 5.74
C ARG A 50 -17.34 2.05 5.73
N ALA A 51 -17.90 1.82 4.54
CA ALA A 51 -19.21 1.21 4.38
C ALA A 51 -19.26 -0.24 4.91
N THR A 52 -18.17 -0.99 4.75
CA THR A 52 -18.03 -2.32 5.35
C THR A 52 -17.99 -2.25 6.88
N ALA A 53 -17.27 -1.27 7.43
CA ALA A 53 -17.23 -1.06 8.88
C ALA A 53 -18.61 -0.68 9.44
N ASP A 54 -19.34 0.22 8.75
CA ASP A 54 -20.72 0.59 9.07
C ASP A 54 -21.66 -0.63 9.00
N SER A 55 -21.51 -1.50 7.99
CA SER A 55 -22.27 -2.75 7.87
C SER A 55 -22.01 -3.72 9.04
N LEU A 56 -20.75 -3.87 9.45
CA LEU A 56 -20.38 -4.67 10.62
C LEU A 56 -20.97 -4.12 11.92
N LEU A 57 -21.00 -2.80 12.08
CA LEU A 57 -21.59 -2.15 13.26
C LEU A 57 -23.12 -2.30 13.31
N ARG A 58 -23.79 -2.31 12.15
CA ARG A 58 -25.24 -2.60 12.04
C ARG A 58 -25.59 -4.08 12.27
N GLY A 59 -24.61 -4.98 12.19
CA GLY A 59 -24.82 -6.42 12.34
C GLY A 59 -25.15 -7.15 11.03
N ASP A 60 -24.98 -6.48 9.89
CA ASP A 60 -25.32 -7.01 8.56
C ASP A 60 -24.21 -7.93 7.98
N GLY A 61 -23.05 -8.01 8.63
CA GLY A 61 -21.93 -8.86 8.25
C GLY A 61 -20.88 -8.18 7.37
N LEU A 62 -20.04 -8.97 6.69
CA LEU A 62 -18.98 -8.48 5.80
C LEU A 62 -19.54 -8.21 4.41
N GLN A 63 -20.05 -7.00 4.21
CA GLN A 63 -20.60 -6.52 2.95
C GLN A 63 -20.65 -4.99 2.92
N TYR A 64 -20.90 -4.40 1.75
CA TYR A 64 -21.26 -2.99 1.63
C TYR A 64 -22.09 -2.78 0.36
N PHE A 65 -22.65 -1.59 0.17
CA PHE A 65 -23.67 -1.32 -0.85
C PHE A 65 -23.30 -1.62 -2.32
N LEU A 66 -22.00 -1.75 -2.66
CA LEU A 66 -21.57 -2.18 -4.01
C LEU A 66 -21.21 -3.66 -4.08
N GLU A 67 -21.20 -4.38 -2.95
CA GLU A 67 -20.70 -5.74 -2.86
C GLU A 67 -21.34 -6.54 -1.71
N HIS A 68 -22.14 -7.54 -2.09
CA HIS A 68 -22.89 -8.41 -1.18
C HIS A 68 -22.73 -9.88 -1.61
N PRO A 69 -21.91 -10.71 -0.93
CA PRO A 69 -21.01 -10.42 0.20
C PRO A 69 -19.63 -9.90 -0.24
N LEU A 70 -18.86 -9.32 0.69
CA LEU A 70 -17.49 -8.81 0.43
C LEU A 70 -16.52 -9.93 0.04
N THR A 71 -15.95 -9.89 -1.16
CA THR A 71 -14.92 -10.82 -1.68
C THR A 71 -13.73 -10.10 -2.36
N VAL A 72 -13.96 -8.94 -2.97
CA VAL A 72 -12.98 -8.10 -3.69
C VAL A 72 -11.95 -7.50 -2.75
N TRP A 73 -12.35 -7.17 -1.53
CA TRP A 73 -11.48 -6.52 -0.54
C TRP A 73 -11.13 -7.41 0.65
N PRO A 74 -9.87 -7.34 1.13
CA PRO A 74 -9.49 -7.97 2.38
C PRO A 74 -10.22 -7.37 3.59
N PRO A 75 -10.63 -8.19 4.57
CA PRO A 75 -11.55 -7.77 5.63
C PRO A 75 -10.88 -7.12 6.85
N LEU A 76 -9.55 -7.18 7.03
CA LEU A 76 -8.94 -6.83 8.32
C LEU A 76 -9.13 -5.36 8.66
N TRP A 77 -8.85 -4.47 7.72
CA TRP A 77 -8.91 -3.02 7.97
C TRP A 77 -10.32 -2.54 8.34
N PRO A 78 -11.39 -2.83 7.56
CA PRO A 78 -12.75 -2.45 7.98
C PRO A 78 -13.19 -3.14 9.28
N SER A 79 -12.71 -4.36 9.54
CA SER A 79 -12.99 -5.04 10.83
C SER A 79 -12.33 -4.34 12.01
N LEU A 80 -11.09 -3.85 11.86
CA LEU A 80 -10.41 -3.07 12.89
C LEU A 80 -11.09 -1.72 13.12
N MET A 81 -11.53 -1.05 12.04
CA MET A 81 -12.29 0.19 12.13
C MET A 81 -13.60 -0.02 12.91
N ALA A 82 -14.40 -1.03 12.55
CA ALA A 82 -15.63 -1.37 13.24
C ALA A 82 -15.38 -1.77 14.71
N GLY A 83 -14.37 -2.59 14.97
CA GLY A 83 -14.01 -3.00 16.33
C GLY A 83 -13.64 -1.83 17.23
N LEU A 84 -12.84 -0.89 16.71
CA LEU A 84 -12.43 0.31 17.47
C LEU A 84 -13.60 1.28 17.66
N ALA A 85 -14.41 1.53 16.63
CA ALA A 85 -15.61 2.35 16.73
C ALA A 85 -16.63 1.77 17.71
N LYS A 86 -16.71 0.43 17.86
CA LYS A 86 -17.61 -0.23 18.82
C LYS A 86 -17.21 -0.01 20.28
N VAL A 87 -15.91 0.14 20.57
CA VAL A 87 -15.38 0.22 21.94
C VAL A 87 -14.94 1.64 22.34
N THR A 88 -15.09 2.60 21.44
CA THR A 88 -14.73 4.01 21.67
C THR A 88 -15.86 4.93 21.24
N PRO A 89 -15.82 6.23 21.57
CA PRO A 89 -16.79 7.21 21.06
C PRO A 89 -16.58 7.58 19.58
N LEU A 90 -15.60 6.97 18.90
CA LEU A 90 -15.26 7.31 17.52
C LEU A 90 -16.22 6.65 16.54
N ASP A 91 -16.56 7.36 15.46
CA ASP A 91 -17.17 6.74 14.28
C ASP A 91 -16.10 5.98 13.47
N PRO A 92 -16.47 5.22 12.41
CA PRO A 92 -15.48 4.48 11.62
C PRO A 92 -14.38 5.36 11.00
N VAL A 93 -14.69 6.62 10.68
CA VAL A 93 -13.71 7.57 10.12
C VAL A 93 -12.69 7.98 11.20
N GLY A 94 -13.15 8.36 12.39
CA GLY A 94 -12.29 8.63 13.54
C GLY A 94 -11.46 7.41 13.95
N ALA A 95 -12.05 6.22 13.91
CA ALA A 95 -11.34 4.96 14.13
C ALA A 95 -10.21 4.74 13.10
N ALA A 96 -10.45 5.07 11.82
CA ALA A 96 -9.41 5.00 10.80
C ALA A 96 -8.26 5.97 11.06
N ILE A 97 -8.54 7.21 11.49
CA ILE A 97 -7.50 8.20 11.86
C ILE A 97 -6.66 7.67 13.03
N ALA A 98 -7.29 7.08 14.05
CA ALA A 98 -6.60 6.48 15.19
C ALA A 98 -5.72 5.29 14.76
N LEU A 99 -6.22 4.42 13.89
CA LEU A 99 -5.46 3.30 13.34
C LEU A 99 -4.26 3.78 12.49
N ASN A 100 -4.45 4.78 11.61
CA ASN A 100 -3.36 5.39 10.85
C ASN A 100 -2.29 5.98 11.77
N THR A 101 -2.70 6.66 12.84
CA THR A 101 -1.78 7.22 13.85
C THR A 101 -0.96 6.10 14.51
N ALA A 102 -1.60 5.00 14.91
CA ALA A 102 -0.93 3.85 15.50
C ALA A 102 0.05 3.18 14.51
N VAL A 103 -0.36 3.01 13.25
CA VAL A 103 0.48 2.48 12.17
C VAL A 103 1.70 3.36 11.95
N THR A 104 1.54 4.67 11.95
CA THR A 104 2.66 5.63 11.82
C THR A 104 3.64 5.55 12.97
N VAL A 105 3.17 5.50 14.22
CA VAL A 105 4.03 5.28 15.39
C VAL A 105 4.80 3.97 15.27
N ALA A 106 4.11 2.89 14.88
CA ALA A 106 4.73 1.58 14.67
C ALA A 106 5.76 1.62 13.54
N ALA A 107 5.50 2.33 12.44
CA ALA A 107 6.42 2.51 11.32
C ALA A 107 7.75 3.09 11.80
N VAL A 108 7.71 4.19 12.56
CA VAL A 108 8.93 4.85 13.07
C VAL A 108 9.73 3.90 13.95
N VAL A 109 9.08 3.22 14.89
CA VAL A 109 9.76 2.32 15.83
C VAL A 109 10.35 1.10 15.12
N LEU A 110 9.59 0.46 14.22
CA LEU A 110 10.02 -0.75 13.52
C LEU A 110 11.09 -0.44 12.48
N VAL A 111 10.95 0.65 11.73
CA VAL A 111 11.99 1.07 10.77
C VAL A 111 13.26 1.48 11.50
N HIS A 112 13.17 2.22 12.62
CA HIS A 112 14.35 2.51 13.44
C HIS A 112 15.09 1.24 13.86
N ARG A 113 14.37 0.24 14.37
CA ARG A 113 14.95 -1.07 14.73
C ARG A 113 15.56 -1.78 13.52
N LEU A 114 14.91 -1.72 12.35
CA LEU A 114 15.43 -2.29 11.12
C LEU A 114 16.73 -1.61 10.72
N LEU A 115 16.75 -0.27 10.64
CA LEU A 115 17.94 0.51 10.30
C LEU A 115 19.09 0.22 11.26
N ARG A 116 18.81 0.05 12.55
CA ARG A 116 19.80 -0.37 13.55
C ARG A 116 20.40 -1.74 13.33
N ARG A 117 19.66 -2.66 12.70
CA ARG A 117 20.16 -4.00 12.35
C ARG A 117 20.96 -4.00 11.06
N VAL A 118 20.73 -3.05 10.15
CA VAL A 118 21.33 -3.08 8.81
C VAL A 118 22.37 -2.00 8.56
N LEU A 119 22.39 -0.92 9.34
CA LEU A 119 23.32 0.20 9.18
C LEU A 119 24.36 0.26 10.31
N ASP A 120 25.60 0.56 9.91
CA ASP A 120 26.72 0.74 10.82
C ASP A 120 26.79 2.19 11.34
N ASP A 121 26.56 3.20 10.46
CA ASP A 121 26.55 4.63 10.82
C ASP A 121 25.25 5.06 11.54
N ASP A 122 25.39 5.55 12.78
CA ASP A 122 24.27 6.04 13.60
C ASP A 122 23.60 7.30 13.06
N HIS A 123 24.33 8.14 12.30
CA HIS A 123 23.75 9.30 11.64
C HIS A 123 22.76 8.89 10.56
N LEU A 124 23.09 7.86 9.77
CA LEU A 124 22.20 7.35 8.72
C LEU A 124 20.95 6.70 9.33
N VAL A 125 21.10 6.01 10.48
CA VAL A 125 19.94 5.50 11.24
C VAL A 125 19.03 6.66 11.66
N LEU A 126 19.58 7.71 12.25
CA LEU A 126 18.79 8.86 12.70
C LEU A 126 18.11 9.58 11.51
N LEU A 127 18.83 9.80 10.41
CA LEU A 127 18.28 10.42 9.20
C LEU A 127 17.14 9.58 8.61
N GLY A 128 17.32 8.26 8.45
CA GLY A 128 16.26 7.38 7.96
C GLY A 128 15.06 7.33 8.91
N THR A 129 15.30 7.31 10.22
CA THR A 129 14.23 7.36 11.24
C THR A 129 13.45 8.68 11.16
N ALA A 130 14.15 9.80 11.01
CA ALA A 130 13.54 11.12 10.88
C ALA A 130 12.73 11.26 9.58
N VAL A 131 13.19 10.68 8.46
CA VAL A 131 12.42 10.64 7.21
C VAL A 131 11.16 9.81 7.34
N VAL A 132 11.19 8.66 8.01
CA VAL A 132 9.95 7.91 8.27
C VAL A 132 9.03 8.66 9.23
N ALA A 133 9.56 9.37 10.22
CA ALA A 133 8.74 10.10 11.17
C ALA A 133 8.08 11.36 10.58
N LEU A 134 8.81 12.12 9.77
CA LEU A 134 8.42 13.47 9.36
C LEU A 134 8.32 13.63 7.83
N GLY A 135 8.62 12.59 7.07
CA GLY A 135 8.64 12.63 5.61
C GLY A 135 7.24 12.63 5.01
N SER A 136 7.17 13.13 3.77
CA SER A 136 5.92 13.25 3.02
C SER A 136 5.18 11.94 2.79
N SER A 137 5.87 10.80 2.64
CA SER A 137 5.20 9.49 2.47
C SER A 137 4.34 9.17 3.69
N THR A 138 4.94 9.13 4.88
CA THR A 138 4.25 8.82 6.13
C THR A 138 3.13 9.79 6.44
N ILE A 139 3.34 11.09 6.25
CA ILE A 139 2.30 12.10 6.47
C ILE A 139 1.16 11.94 5.47
N GLY A 140 1.47 11.74 4.19
CA GLY A 140 0.48 11.50 3.13
C GLY A 140 -0.35 10.25 3.39
N PHE A 141 0.28 9.12 3.68
CA PHE A 141 -0.44 7.88 4.00
C PHE A 141 -1.16 7.92 5.34
N GLY A 142 -0.64 8.65 6.33
CA GLY A 142 -1.34 8.87 7.60
C GLY A 142 -2.64 9.68 7.43
N HIS A 143 -2.71 10.51 6.38
CA HIS A 143 -3.89 11.28 6.01
C HIS A 143 -4.85 10.51 5.07
N LEU A 144 -4.49 9.30 4.63
CA LEU A 144 -5.29 8.52 3.69
C LEU A 144 -6.01 7.36 4.36
N LEU A 145 -7.31 7.18 4.06
CA LEU A 145 -8.07 6.01 4.49
C LEU A 145 -7.76 4.80 3.60
N MET A 146 -6.58 4.21 3.76
CA MET A 146 -6.07 3.11 2.94
C MET A 146 -5.14 2.16 3.70
N THR A 147 -4.92 0.97 3.15
CA THR A 147 -4.16 -0.12 3.81
C THR A 147 -2.70 -0.21 3.38
N ASP A 148 -2.27 0.56 2.38
CA ASP A 148 -0.96 0.46 1.74
C ASP A 148 0.18 0.61 2.76
N PHE A 149 0.12 1.62 3.61
CA PHE A 149 1.17 1.90 4.60
C PHE A 149 1.15 0.93 5.78
N ALA A 150 -0.05 0.53 6.25
CA ALA A 150 -0.18 -0.52 7.26
C ALA A 150 0.47 -1.83 6.78
N PHE A 151 0.27 -2.18 5.52
CA PHE A 151 0.92 -3.33 4.91
C PHE A 151 2.45 -3.17 4.85
N SER A 152 2.98 -2.01 4.47
CA SER A 152 4.42 -1.71 4.50
C SER A 152 5.04 -1.91 5.89
N VAL A 153 4.35 -1.50 6.95
CA VAL A 153 4.79 -1.68 8.34
C VAL A 153 4.84 -3.16 8.72
N VAL A 154 3.86 -3.96 8.29
CA VAL A 154 3.88 -5.42 8.52
C VAL A 154 5.00 -6.09 7.72
N VAL A 155 5.31 -5.63 6.49
CA VAL A 155 6.48 -6.11 5.73
C VAL A 155 7.78 -5.84 6.49
N VAL A 156 7.94 -4.67 7.13
CA VAL A 156 9.10 -4.39 7.99
C VAL A 156 9.12 -5.31 9.21
N ALA A 157 7.96 -5.61 9.82
CA ALA A 157 7.87 -6.58 10.90
C ALA A 157 8.30 -7.99 10.46
N VAL A 158 7.88 -8.43 9.27
CA VAL A 158 8.32 -9.69 8.63
C VAL A 158 9.84 -9.71 8.48
N VAL A 159 10.46 -8.63 8.00
CA VAL A 159 11.92 -8.52 7.90
C VAL A 159 12.58 -8.71 9.27
N LEU A 160 12.12 -7.97 10.28
CA LEU A 160 12.71 -8.02 11.63
C LEU A 160 12.62 -9.43 12.24
N VAL A 161 11.50 -10.13 12.07
CA VAL A 161 11.31 -11.50 12.55
C VAL A 161 12.20 -12.48 11.78
N LEU A 162 12.35 -12.30 10.46
CA LEU A 162 13.26 -13.13 9.65
C LEU A 162 14.74 -12.89 9.99
N LEU A 163 15.13 -11.66 10.32
CA LEU A 163 16.47 -11.36 10.83
C LEU A 163 16.70 -12.04 12.19
N ARG A 164 15.70 -12.02 13.08
CA ARG A 164 15.76 -12.79 14.33
C ARG A 164 15.86 -14.29 14.08
N PHE A 165 15.09 -14.84 13.13
CA PHE A 165 15.20 -16.23 12.73
C PHE A 165 16.61 -16.58 12.23
N ARG A 166 17.20 -15.71 11.41
CA ARG A 166 18.58 -15.89 10.95
C ARG A 166 19.56 -15.95 12.13
N ASP A 167 19.38 -15.10 13.13
CA ASP A 167 20.27 -15.02 14.30
C ASP A 167 20.10 -16.22 15.23
N ARG A 168 18.85 -16.64 15.51
CA ARG A 168 18.53 -17.62 16.57
C ARG A 168 18.14 -19.01 16.06
N ARG A 169 17.73 -19.11 14.80
CA ARG A 169 17.21 -20.34 14.14
C ARG A 169 16.06 -21.02 14.90
N ASP A 170 15.21 -20.22 15.57
CA ASP A 170 14.06 -20.72 16.32
C ASP A 170 12.80 -20.84 15.45
N ILE A 171 12.04 -21.92 15.64
CA ILE A 171 10.83 -22.20 14.86
C ILE A 171 9.72 -21.16 15.09
N TRP A 172 9.68 -20.55 16.28
CA TRP A 172 8.68 -19.54 16.62
C TRP A 172 8.79 -18.29 15.75
N SER A 173 10.00 -17.95 15.30
CA SER A 173 10.19 -16.87 14.33
C SER A 173 9.59 -17.21 12.96
N LEU A 174 9.64 -18.48 12.53
CA LEU A 174 8.96 -18.90 11.28
C LEU A 174 7.44 -18.90 11.44
N VAL A 175 6.92 -19.36 12.59
CA VAL A 175 5.48 -19.29 12.92
C VAL A 175 5.00 -17.86 12.95
N ALA A 176 5.74 -16.96 13.62
CA ALA A 176 5.43 -15.55 13.66
C ALA A 176 5.47 -14.90 12.26
N THR A 177 6.43 -15.29 11.42
CA THR A 177 6.50 -14.80 10.03
C THR A 177 5.29 -15.26 9.23
N ALA A 178 4.89 -16.53 9.33
CA ALA A 178 3.70 -17.05 8.66
C ALA A 178 2.41 -16.36 9.15
N ALA A 179 2.29 -16.09 10.45
CA ALA A 179 1.18 -15.33 11.02
C ALA A 179 1.14 -13.88 10.48
N LEU A 180 2.29 -13.22 10.38
CA LEU A 180 2.38 -11.87 9.79
C LEU A 180 2.06 -11.85 8.29
N VAL A 181 2.40 -12.91 7.55
CA VAL A 181 1.98 -13.08 6.14
C VAL A 181 0.47 -13.26 6.04
N GLY A 182 -0.15 -14.06 6.92
CA GLY A 182 -1.60 -14.17 7.01
C GLY A 182 -2.28 -12.82 7.33
N LEU A 183 -1.75 -12.10 8.34
CA LEU A 183 -2.21 -10.75 8.69
C LEU A 183 -2.12 -9.79 7.50
N SER A 184 -0.98 -9.83 6.79
CA SER A 184 -0.74 -9.04 5.60
C SER A 184 -1.73 -9.35 4.48
N PHE A 185 -2.07 -10.63 4.27
CA PHE A 185 -3.06 -11.04 3.28
C PHE A 185 -4.44 -10.45 3.57
N PHE A 186 -4.84 -10.41 4.85
CA PHE A 186 -6.10 -9.79 5.25
C PHE A 186 -6.07 -8.25 5.25
N LEU A 187 -4.90 -7.61 5.12
CA LEU A 187 -4.79 -6.19 4.74
C LEU A 187 -4.88 -6.00 3.23
N ARG A 188 -4.15 -6.85 2.48
CA ARG A 188 -3.96 -6.78 1.03
C ARG A 188 -3.70 -8.17 0.45
N TYR A 189 -4.54 -8.60 -0.50
CA TYR A 189 -4.31 -9.87 -1.21
C TYR A 189 -2.96 -9.93 -1.94
N ALA A 190 -2.38 -8.77 -2.26
CA ALA A 190 -1.03 -8.67 -2.81
C ALA A 190 0.04 -9.35 -1.94
N ALA A 191 -0.19 -9.51 -0.63
CA ALA A 191 0.73 -10.16 0.30
C ALA A 191 1.05 -11.63 -0.04
N LEU A 192 0.30 -12.27 -0.95
CA LEU A 192 0.63 -13.60 -1.47
C LEU A 192 2.06 -13.68 -2.03
N TYR A 193 2.62 -12.56 -2.53
CA TYR A 193 4.01 -12.52 -3.00
C TYR A 193 5.05 -12.83 -1.91
N LEU A 194 4.73 -12.58 -0.63
CA LEU A 194 5.64 -12.82 0.49
C LEU A 194 5.96 -14.31 0.64
N ILE A 195 5.02 -15.21 0.31
CA ILE A 195 5.18 -16.66 0.47
C ILE A 195 6.35 -17.18 -0.37
N PRO A 196 6.37 -17.03 -1.71
CA PRO A 196 7.48 -17.52 -2.52
C PRO A 196 8.78 -16.75 -2.27
N ILE A 197 8.72 -15.45 -1.97
CA ILE A 197 9.93 -14.64 -1.74
C ILE A 197 10.63 -15.01 -0.43
N VAL A 198 9.88 -15.19 0.66
CA VAL A 198 10.45 -15.63 1.94
C VAL A 198 10.93 -17.07 1.85
N ALA A 199 10.18 -17.97 1.19
CA ALA A 199 10.63 -19.34 0.94
C ALA A 199 11.94 -19.36 0.15
N LEU A 200 12.06 -18.56 -0.92
CA LEU A 200 13.29 -18.40 -1.68
C LEU A 200 14.45 -17.89 -0.81
N TRP A 201 14.20 -16.88 0.03
CA TRP A 201 15.22 -16.36 0.93
C TRP A 201 15.72 -17.42 1.93
N LEU A 202 14.82 -18.24 2.47
CA LEU A 202 15.18 -19.35 3.37
C LEU A 202 16.06 -20.41 2.67
N LEU A 203 15.85 -20.67 1.38
CA LEU A 203 16.68 -21.60 0.60
C LEU A 203 18.11 -21.08 0.40
N ILE A 204 18.26 -19.77 0.12
CA ILE A 204 19.56 -19.12 -0.09
C ILE A 204 20.24 -18.65 1.20
N LEU A 205 19.55 -18.73 2.34
CA LEU A 205 20.07 -18.32 3.64
C LEU A 205 21.36 -19.10 3.97
N PRO A 206 22.51 -18.44 4.22
CA PRO A 206 23.77 -19.13 4.44
C PRO A 206 23.69 -19.98 5.71
N PRO A 207 24.29 -21.19 5.72
CA PRO A 207 24.30 -22.02 6.90
C PRO A 207 25.32 -21.45 7.91
N PRO A 208 25.07 -21.59 9.23
CA PRO A 208 26.11 -21.33 10.22
C PRO A 208 27.23 -22.38 10.07
N GLY A 209 28.44 -21.94 9.69
CA GLY A 209 29.61 -22.80 9.44
C GLY A 209 29.48 -23.65 8.16
N ALA A 210 30.53 -23.67 7.35
CA ALA A 210 30.60 -24.19 5.97
C ALA A 210 30.00 -25.60 5.73
N GLU A 211 29.65 -25.86 4.46
CA GLU A 211 28.54 -26.69 3.99
C GLU A 211 28.68 -28.23 4.14
N THR A 212 27.54 -28.91 4.38
CA THR A 212 27.37 -30.37 4.24
C THR A 212 25.96 -30.71 3.69
N PRO A 213 25.78 -31.80 2.92
CA PRO A 213 24.51 -32.12 2.23
C PRO A 213 23.28 -32.29 3.13
N ARG A 214 23.48 -32.80 4.37
CA ARG A 214 22.41 -32.95 5.39
C ARG A 214 21.77 -31.62 5.79
N ARG A 215 22.39 -30.47 5.47
CA ARG A 215 21.90 -29.12 5.83
C ARG A 215 21.03 -28.47 4.77
N PHE A 216 21.10 -28.90 3.49
CA PHE A 216 20.19 -28.42 2.45
C PHE A 216 18.77 -28.94 2.68
N GLY A 217 18.62 -30.22 3.05
CA GLY A 217 17.32 -30.80 3.42
C GLY A 217 16.62 -30.04 4.55
N ARG A 218 17.38 -29.51 5.52
CA ARG A 218 16.83 -28.65 6.58
C ARG A 218 16.28 -27.32 6.02
N ARG A 219 16.97 -26.66 5.09
CA ARG A 219 16.46 -25.43 4.47
C ARG A 219 15.20 -25.67 3.65
N VAL A 220 15.17 -26.78 2.91
CA VAL A 220 13.98 -27.20 2.16
C VAL A 220 12.82 -27.47 3.13
N ALA A 221 13.07 -28.12 4.26
CA ALA A 221 12.05 -28.35 5.29
C ALA A 221 11.60 -27.04 5.97
N GLU A 222 12.51 -26.12 6.27
CA GLU A 222 12.18 -24.80 6.84
C GLU A 222 11.35 -23.96 5.85
N ALA A 223 11.78 -23.88 4.59
CA ALA A 223 11.06 -23.17 3.53
C ALA A 223 9.70 -23.81 3.21
N GLY A 224 9.65 -25.14 3.11
CA GLY A 224 8.41 -25.88 2.86
C GLY A 224 7.43 -25.78 4.02
N GLY A 225 7.91 -25.95 5.26
CA GLY A 225 7.10 -25.79 6.48
C GLY A 225 6.55 -24.38 6.64
N PHE A 226 7.38 -23.36 6.38
CA PHE A 226 6.93 -21.97 6.32
C PHE A 226 5.86 -21.76 5.24
N ALA A 227 6.11 -22.23 4.01
CA ALA A 227 5.19 -22.02 2.89
C ALA A 227 3.82 -22.66 3.14
N VAL A 228 3.79 -23.88 3.68
CA VAL A 228 2.55 -24.56 4.09
C VAL A 228 1.81 -23.71 5.13
N LEU A 229 2.49 -23.33 6.21
CA LEU A 229 1.87 -22.57 7.29
C LEU A 229 1.35 -21.20 6.84
N ALA A 230 2.13 -20.48 6.04
CA ALA A 230 1.78 -19.16 5.53
C ALA A 230 0.63 -19.19 4.52
N THR A 231 0.35 -20.34 3.90
CA THR A 231 -0.73 -20.51 2.91
C THR A 231 -2.07 -20.85 3.57
N LEU A 232 -2.09 -21.37 4.81
CA LEU A 232 -3.33 -21.86 5.43
C LEU A 232 -4.43 -20.80 5.53
N ALA A 233 -4.11 -19.61 6.08
CA ALA A 233 -5.09 -18.54 6.26
C ALA A 233 -5.56 -17.92 4.93
N PRO A 234 -4.65 -17.57 3.98
CA PRO A 234 -5.06 -17.14 2.65
C PRO A 234 -5.94 -18.17 1.92
N LEU A 235 -5.56 -19.45 1.96
CA LEU A 235 -6.31 -20.50 1.28
C LEU A 235 -7.71 -20.67 1.87
N ALA A 236 -7.86 -20.69 3.20
CA ALA A 236 -9.16 -20.78 3.84
C ALA A 236 -10.09 -19.62 3.42
N TRP A 237 -9.55 -18.39 3.36
CA TRP A 237 -10.31 -17.22 2.93
C TRP A 237 -10.66 -17.26 1.43
N MET A 238 -9.71 -17.63 0.58
CA MET A 238 -9.94 -17.77 -0.86
C MET A 238 -10.97 -18.86 -1.17
N LEU A 239 -10.97 -19.97 -0.43
CA LEU A 239 -11.99 -21.02 -0.53
C LEU A 239 -13.37 -20.51 -0.09
N ARG A 240 -13.43 -19.68 0.96
CA ARG A 240 -14.67 -19.00 1.37
C ARG A 240 -15.19 -18.10 0.26
N ASN A 241 -14.34 -17.30 -0.37
CA ASN A 241 -14.75 -16.45 -1.49
C ASN A 241 -15.24 -17.30 -2.67
N HIS A 242 -14.51 -18.35 -3.03
CA HIS A 242 -14.87 -19.21 -4.15
C HIS A 242 -16.20 -19.93 -3.93
N ALA A 243 -16.50 -20.30 -2.69
CA ALA A 243 -17.80 -20.87 -2.33
C ALA A 243 -18.97 -19.87 -2.41
N LEU A 244 -18.71 -18.57 -2.32
CA LEU A 244 -19.73 -17.51 -2.32
C LEU A 244 -20.03 -16.97 -3.71
N ASP A 245 -19.02 -16.68 -4.52
CA ASP A 245 -19.19 -16.04 -5.82
C ASP A 245 -18.41 -16.72 -6.98
N GLY A 246 -17.76 -17.85 -6.71
CA GLY A 246 -16.96 -18.58 -7.69
C GLY A 246 -15.56 -17.98 -7.92
N THR A 247 -15.17 -16.90 -7.24
CA THR A 247 -13.87 -16.24 -7.39
C THR A 247 -13.02 -16.36 -6.13
N PHE A 248 -11.69 -16.33 -6.26
CA PHE A 248 -10.82 -16.43 -5.08
C PHE A 248 -10.58 -15.08 -4.38
N THR A 249 -10.56 -13.99 -5.14
CA THR A 249 -10.21 -12.63 -4.65
C THR A 249 -11.16 -11.56 -5.21
N GLY A 250 -12.40 -11.95 -5.47
CA GLY A 250 -13.43 -11.14 -6.13
C GLY A 250 -13.32 -11.15 -7.66
N PRO A 251 -14.35 -10.65 -8.37
CA PRO A 251 -14.33 -10.49 -9.81
C PRO A 251 -13.19 -9.58 -10.27
N ARG A 252 -12.46 -10.02 -11.30
CA ARG A 252 -11.34 -9.31 -11.91
C ARG A 252 -11.45 -9.36 -13.43
N TYR A 253 -11.14 -8.25 -14.07
CA TYR A 253 -11.07 -8.13 -15.53
C TYR A 253 -9.61 -8.21 -15.98
N PRO A 254 -9.34 -8.61 -17.24
CA PRO A 254 -7.99 -8.52 -17.78
C PRO A 254 -7.57 -7.07 -17.94
N SER A 255 -6.27 -6.82 -17.80
CA SER A 255 -5.70 -5.48 -17.93
C SER A 255 -5.81 -4.94 -19.36
N GLU A 256 -6.22 -3.68 -19.52
CA GLU A 256 -6.07 -2.94 -20.79
C GLU A 256 -4.61 -2.47 -21.06
N ARG A 257 -3.75 -2.51 -20.04
CA ARG A 257 -2.36 -2.01 -20.07
C ARG A 257 -1.35 -3.16 -20.21
N GLY A 258 -0.44 -3.00 -21.16
CA GLY A 258 0.69 -3.92 -21.36
C GLY A 258 1.85 -3.71 -20.38
N PRO A 259 2.80 -4.68 -20.31
CA PRO A 259 3.92 -4.67 -19.37
C PRO A 259 4.86 -3.48 -19.52
N VAL A 260 5.04 -2.95 -20.74
CA VAL A 260 5.94 -1.80 -20.96
C VAL A 260 5.41 -0.55 -20.28
N GLY A 261 4.11 -0.26 -20.40
CA GLY A 261 3.49 0.89 -19.73
C GLY A 261 3.60 0.79 -18.21
N ASN A 262 3.31 -0.39 -17.67
CA ASN A 262 3.42 -0.66 -16.23
C ASN A 262 4.87 -0.56 -15.73
N ALA A 263 5.86 -0.98 -16.53
CA ALA A 263 7.27 -0.82 -16.18
C ALA A 263 7.69 0.66 -16.13
N VAL A 264 7.19 1.50 -17.04
CA VAL A 264 7.42 2.95 -17.00
C VAL A 264 6.81 3.56 -15.73
N ASP A 265 5.60 3.15 -15.36
CA ASP A 265 4.93 3.60 -14.12
C ASP A 265 5.74 3.21 -12.87
N ILE A 266 6.26 1.97 -12.82
CA ILE A 266 7.15 1.52 -11.74
C ILE A 266 8.39 2.38 -11.65
N VAL A 267 9.08 2.62 -12.77
CA VAL A 267 10.32 3.41 -12.79
C VAL A 267 10.03 4.86 -12.38
N ALA A 268 8.91 5.44 -12.84
CA ALA A 268 8.47 6.76 -12.40
C ALA A 268 8.25 6.80 -10.89
N THR A 269 7.59 5.80 -10.34
CA THR A 269 7.32 5.72 -8.91
C THR A 269 8.58 5.48 -8.07
N VAL A 270 9.54 4.68 -8.56
CA VAL A 270 10.88 4.57 -7.94
C VAL A 270 11.58 5.93 -7.91
N GLY A 271 11.43 6.75 -8.96
CA GLY A 271 11.89 8.14 -8.93
C GLY A 271 11.18 8.97 -7.87
N LYS A 272 9.84 8.85 -7.76
CA LYS A 272 9.03 9.54 -6.75
C LYS A 272 9.38 9.11 -5.32
N PHE A 273 9.86 7.88 -5.08
CA PHE A 273 10.34 7.45 -3.76
C PHE A 273 11.49 8.30 -3.22
N LEU A 274 12.26 8.97 -4.08
CA LEU A 274 13.32 9.88 -3.61
C LEU A 274 12.74 11.13 -2.93
N LEU A 275 11.57 11.60 -3.37
CA LEU A 275 10.89 12.76 -2.80
C LEU A 275 9.37 12.64 -3.00
N PRO A 276 8.68 11.78 -2.21
CA PRO A 276 7.25 11.50 -2.39
C PRO A 276 6.41 12.77 -2.24
N GLY A 277 5.32 12.89 -3.00
CA GLY A 277 4.38 14.01 -2.89
C GLY A 277 4.82 15.32 -3.55
N VAL A 278 6.03 15.40 -4.13
CA VAL A 278 6.48 16.59 -4.87
C VAL A 278 6.24 16.43 -6.38
N ALA A 279 5.70 17.48 -7.00
CA ALA A 279 5.44 17.53 -8.44
C ALA A 279 4.62 16.33 -8.97
N ASN A 280 3.56 15.95 -8.24
CA ASN A 280 2.60 14.94 -8.66
C ASN A 280 2.05 15.30 -10.07
N GLY A 281 1.97 14.31 -10.96
CA GLY A 281 1.54 14.49 -12.36
C GLY A 281 2.66 14.73 -13.37
N ARG A 282 3.92 14.92 -12.96
CA ARG A 282 5.09 14.99 -13.88
C ARG A 282 5.76 13.63 -14.09
N ASP A 283 4.98 12.62 -14.45
CA ASP A 283 5.42 11.22 -14.45
C ASP A 283 6.64 10.96 -15.34
N ARG A 284 6.75 11.64 -16.50
CA ARG A 284 7.93 11.51 -17.39
C ARG A 284 9.22 12.01 -16.74
N LEU A 285 9.16 13.11 -15.99
CA LEU A 285 10.32 13.64 -15.26
C LEU A 285 10.74 12.63 -14.19
N TRP A 286 9.78 12.12 -13.43
CA TRP A 286 10.04 11.13 -12.39
C TRP A 286 10.55 9.80 -12.95
N ALA A 287 10.12 9.39 -14.14
CA ALA A 287 10.68 8.24 -14.83
C ALA A 287 12.17 8.43 -15.13
N VAL A 288 12.57 9.60 -15.64
CA VAL A 288 14.00 9.92 -15.89
C VAL A 288 14.80 9.89 -14.58
N VAL A 289 14.28 10.50 -13.51
CA VAL A 289 14.90 10.46 -12.18
C VAL A 289 15.03 9.03 -11.67
N GLY A 290 13.99 8.21 -11.83
CA GLY A 290 13.98 6.79 -11.46
C GLY A 290 15.03 5.98 -12.22
N VAL A 291 15.14 6.16 -13.54
CA VAL A 291 16.18 5.50 -14.36
C VAL A 291 17.57 5.87 -13.84
N ILE A 292 17.84 7.16 -13.62
CA ILE A 292 19.14 7.63 -13.12
C ILE A 292 19.43 7.02 -11.75
N ALA A 293 18.45 6.99 -10.85
CA ALA A 293 18.59 6.42 -9.52
C ALA A 293 18.90 4.91 -9.56
N VAL A 294 18.19 4.15 -10.39
CA VAL A 294 18.42 2.71 -10.58
C VAL A 294 19.81 2.46 -11.17
N ILE A 295 20.21 3.20 -12.21
CA ILE A 295 21.56 3.06 -12.80
C ILE A 295 22.63 3.38 -11.75
N ALA A 296 22.49 4.48 -11.00
CA ALA A 296 23.45 4.84 -9.96
C ALA A 296 23.53 3.76 -8.86
N ALA A 297 22.39 3.23 -8.41
CA ALA A 297 22.34 2.16 -7.42
C ALA A 297 23.02 0.88 -7.92
N VAL A 298 22.76 0.48 -9.17
CA VAL A 298 23.38 -0.71 -9.78
C VAL A 298 24.89 -0.52 -9.94
N VAL A 299 25.33 0.61 -10.49
CA VAL A 299 26.77 0.90 -10.68
C VAL A 299 27.50 0.91 -9.33
N LEU A 300 26.99 1.63 -8.34
CA LEU A 300 27.59 1.67 -7.01
C LEU A 300 27.55 0.29 -6.32
N GLY A 301 26.44 -0.43 -6.43
CA GLY A 301 26.28 -1.77 -5.89
C GLY A 301 27.30 -2.75 -6.47
N VAL A 302 27.49 -2.75 -7.79
CA VAL A 302 28.51 -3.58 -8.47
C VAL A 302 29.91 -3.19 -8.02
N ARG A 303 30.23 -1.89 -7.96
CA ARG A 303 31.55 -1.42 -7.50
C ARG A 303 31.83 -1.84 -6.06
N LEU A 304 30.83 -1.75 -5.18
CA LEU A 304 30.95 -2.20 -3.79
C LEU A 304 31.10 -3.72 -3.69
N LEU A 305 30.38 -4.48 -4.51
CA LEU A 305 30.49 -5.93 -4.55
C LEU A 305 31.91 -6.36 -4.95
N VAL A 306 32.52 -5.66 -5.91
CA VAL A 306 33.91 -5.89 -6.32
C VAL A 306 34.90 -5.43 -5.25
N ALA A 307 34.72 -4.23 -4.68
CA ALA A 307 35.65 -3.65 -3.71
C ALA A 307 35.65 -4.36 -2.35
N THR A 308 34.56 -5.05 -1.99
CA THR A 308 34.42 -5.76 -0.70
C THR A 308 34.57 -7.27 -0.81
N ARG A 309 34.97 -7.77 -1.98
CA ARG A 309 35.23 -9.18 -2.25
C ARG A 309 36.51 -9.60 -1.53
N LEU A 310 36.50 -10.78 -0.91
CA LEU A 310 37.72 -11.35 -0.33
C LEU A 310 38.59 -11.99 -1.41
N ASP A 311 39.91 -11.97 -1.21
CA ASP A 311 40.86 -12.64 -2.10
C ASP A 311 40.53 -14.14 -2.19
N GLY A 312 40.36 -14.64 -3.42
CA GLY A 312 39.98 -16.04 -3.70
C GLY A 312 38.48 -16.36 -3.61
N GLU A 313 37.62 -15.46 -3.12
CA GLU A 313 36.16 -15.65 -3.14
C GLU A 313 35.64 -15.54 -4.58
N SER A 314 34.70 -16.38 -5.04
CA SER A 314 34.09 -16.19 -6.38
C SER A 314 33.03 -15.09 -6.36
N VAL A 315 32.81 -14.42 -7.50
CA VAL A 315 31.73 -13.41 -7.61
C VAL A 315 30.37 -14.02 -7.27
N ALA A 316 30.12 -15.26 -7.71
CA ALA A 316 28.88 -15.98 -7.41
C ALA A 316 28.69 -16.24 -5.92
N ALA A 317 29.73 -16.67 -5.19
CA ALA A 317 29.67 -16.88 -3.75
C ALA A 317 29.37 -15.57 -3.00
N ARG A 318 30.00 -14.47 -3.43
CA ARG A 318 29.75 -13.14 -2.86
C ARG A 318 28.31 -12.68 -3.07
N VAL A 319 27.78 -12.85 -4.28
CA VAL A 319 26.39 -12.52 -4.62
C VAL A 319 25.43 -13.35 -3.77
N LEU A 320 25.64 -14.66 -3.66
CA LEU A 320 24.82 -15.54 -2.83
C LEU A 320 24.87 -15.15 -1.34
N GLY A 321 26.06 -14.81 -0.82
CA GLY A 321 26.22 -14.31 0.55
C GLY A 321 25.48 -13.00 0.80
N LEU A 322 25.46 -12.10 -0.19
CA LEU A 322 24.70 -10.85 -0.13
C LEU A 322 23.19 -11.08 -0.19
N LEU A 323 22.73 -11.94 -1.10
CA LEU A 323 21.31 -12.28 -1.28
C LEU A 323 20.73 -13.03 -0.07
N GLY A 324 21.53 -13.89 0.57
CA GLY A 324 21.21 -14.51 1.85
C GLY A 324 21.42 -13.59 3.07
N GLY A 325 21.91 -12.37 2.84
CA GLY A 325 22.14 -11.29 3.80
C GLY A 325 20.88 -10.55 4.24
N PRO A 326 20.97 -9.63 5.24
CA PRO A 326 19.92 -8.66 5.52
C PRO A 326 19.61 -7.75 4.32
N THR A 327 20.65 -7.30 3.61
CA THR A 327 20.50 -6.51 2.37
C THR A 327 19.77 -7.31 1.29
N GLY A 328 20.13 -8.58 1.13
CA GLY A 328 19.47 -9.48 0.18
C GLY A 328 17.99 -9.69 0.49
N LEU A 329 17.63 -9.86 1.77
CA LEU A 329 16.22 -9.95 2.20
C LEU A 329 15.44 -8.69 1.81
N LEU A 330 15.98 -7.51 2.10
CA LEU A 330 15.35 -6.23 1.77
C LEU A 330 15.20 -6.04 0.25
N LEU A 331 16.23 -6.40 -0.53
CA LEU A 331 16.19 -6.35 -1.99
C LEU A 331 15.14 -7.32 -2.56
N LEU A 332 15.12 -8.56 -2.09
CA LEU A 332 14.16 -9.57 -2.54
C LEU A 332 12.72 -9.18 -2.23
N LEU A 333 12.47 -8.59 -1.06
CA LEU A 333 11.12 -8.12 -0.69
C LEU A 333 10.71 -6.87 -1.48
N GLY A 334 11.60 -5.89 -1.62
CA GLY A 334 11.31 -4.66 -2.37
C GLY A 334 11.16 -4.91 -3.87
N VAL A 335 12.19 -5.49 -4.50
CA VAL A 335 12.16 -5.81 -5.94
C VAL A 335 11.15 -6.89 -6.25
N GLY A 336 11.01 -7.91 -5.40
CA GLY A 336 10.00 -8.96 -5.58
C GLY A 336 8.58 -8.41 -5.55
N TYR A 337 8.29 -7.41 -4.71
CA TYR A 337 7.00 -6.72 -4.74
C TYR A 337 6.79 -5.94 -6.04
N LEU A 338 7.81 -5.19 -6.49
CA LEU A 338 7.73 -4.46 -7.77
C LEU A 338 7.50 -5.41 -8.96
N THR A 339 8.19 -6.56 -9.00
CA THR A 339 8.01 -7.59 -10.03
C THR A 339 6.62 -8.23 -9.95
N TYR A 340 6.14 -8.51 -8.74
CA TYR A 340 4.79 -9.03 -8.53
C TYR A 340 3.74 -8.04 -9.01
N MET A 341 3.86 -6.75 -8.66
CA MET A 341 2.93 -5.71 -9.09
C MET A 341 2.97 -5.47 -10.59
N LEU A 342 4.14 -5.58 -11.23
CA LEU A 342 4.27 -5.57 -12.68
C LEU A 342 3.45 -6.71 -13.30
N TYR A 343 3.63 -7.93 -12.80
CA TYR A 343 2.89 -9.10 -13.28
C TYR A 343 1.37 -8.93 -13.08
N VAL A 344 0.94 -8.62 -11.86
CA VAL A 344 -0.49 -8.52 -11.53
C VAL A 344 -1.15 -7.39 -12.33
N ARG A 345 -0.55 -6.19 -12.42
CA ARG A 345 -1.15 -5.11 -13.21
C ARG A 345 -1.16 -5.41 -14.71
N SER A 346 -0.23 -6.22 -15.20
CA SER A 346 -0.19 -6.63 -16.61
C SER A 346 -1.19 -7.71 -16.97
N THR A 347 -1.63 -8.52 -16.01
CA THR A 347 -2.62 -9.59 -16.26
C THR A 347 -4.01 -9.22 -15.79
N THR A 348 -4.12 -8.40 -14.75
CA THR A 348 -5.36 -8.03 -14.07
C THR A 348 -5.54 -6.52 -14.06
N ALA A 349 -6.75 -6.07 -14.34
CA ALA A 349 -7.13 -4.67 -14.26
C ALA A 349 -7.04 -4.18 -12.81
N LEU A 350 -6.12 -3.25 -12.57
CA LEU A 350 -5.92 -2.53 -11.33
C LEU A 350 -5.71 -1.05 -11.65
N ASN A 351 -5.72 -0.19 -10.63
CA ASN A 351 -5.30 1.21 -10.80
C ASN A 351 -3.83 1.29 -11.25
N ARG A 352 -3.42 2.46 -11.76
CA ARG A 352 -2.04 2.69 -12.21
C ARG A 352 -1.03 2.45 -11.08
N LEU A 353 0.18 2.00 -11.45
CA LEU A 353 1.25 1.70 -10.49
C LEU A 353 1.91 2.99 -10.00
N ASP A 354 1.27 3.63 -9.02
CA ASP A 354 1.69 4.87 -8.40
C ASP A 354 2.32 4.66 -7.01
N LEU A 355 2.63 5.76 -6.32
CA LEU A 355 3.18 5.76 -4.96
C LEU A 355 2.33 4.90 -4.03
N ARG A 356 0.99 4.93 -4.17
CA ARG A 356 0.08 4.14 -3.35
C ARG A 356 0.31 2.66 -3.55
N LEU A 357 0.11 2.16 -4.77
CA LEU A 357 0.18 0.71 -5.02
C LEU A 357 1.58 0.13 -4.79
N LEU A 358 2.63 0.93 -4.95
CA LEU A 358 4.02 0.49 -4.79
C LEU A 358 4.63 0.78 -3.41
N GLU A 359 3.93 1.46 -2.51
CA GLU A 359 4.45 1.82 -1.17
C GLU A 359 5.06 0.67 -0.38
N PRO A 360 4.56 -0.59 -0.45
CA PRO A 360 5.19 -1.72 0.23
C PRO A 360 6.64 -2.00 -0.17
N ALA A 361 7.09 -1.54 -1.34
CA ALA A 361 8.49 -1.59 -1.74
C ALA A 361 9.31 -0.41 -1.18
N TYR A 362 8.70 0.70 -0.78
CA TYR A 362 9.40 1.92 -0.39
C TYR A 362 10.32 1.70 0.81
N LEU A 363 9.81 1.22 1.95
CA LEU A 363 10.60 1.07 3.18
C LEU A 363 11.78 0.07 3.01
N PRO A 364 11.61 -1.11 2.38
CA PRO A 364 12.74 -1.98 2.08
C PRO A 364 13.78 -1.34 1.15
N LEU A 365 13.35 -0.66 0.08
CA LEU A 365 14.26 -0.03 -0.87
C LEU A 365 14.97 1.19 -0.28
N MET A 366 14.31 1.96 0.58
CA MET A 366 14.91 3.05 1.33
C MET A 366 16.02 2.52 2.26
N ALA A 367 15.76 1.43 2.99
CA ALA A 367 16.79 0.79 3.82
C ALA A 367 17.97 0.27 2.98
N CYS A 368 17.71 -0.29 1.79
CA CYS A 368 18.76 -0.64 0.83
C CYS A 368 19.56 0.57 0.34
N GLY A 369 18.91 1.70 0.05
CA GLY A 369 19.56 2.94 -0.35
C GLY A 369 20.47 3.51 0.73
N LEU A 370 19.99 3.55 1.98
CA LEU A 370 20.81 3.96 3.12
C LEU A 370 21.97 2.99 3.38
N ARG A 371 21.75 1.68 3.20
CA ARG A 371 22.80 0.67 3.32
C ARG A 371 23.86 0.81 2.23
N LEU A 372 23.47 1.21 1.02
CA LEU A 372 24.40 1.52 -0.05
C LEU A 372 25.31 2.69 0.37
N VAL A 373 24.72 3.77 0.91
CA VAL A 373 25.45 4.95 1.41
C VAL A 373 26.41 4.58 2.54
N ASP A 374 25.94 3.80 3.51
CA ASP A 374 26.72 3.31 4.66
C ASP A 374 27.98 2.52 4.24
N ARG A 375 27.93 1.84 3.08
CA ARG A 375 29.03 1.03 2.56
C ARG A 375 29.97 1.75 1.62
N LEU A 376 29.70 3.01 1.27
CA LEU A 376 30.51 3.78 0.33
C LEU A 376 31.98 3.96 0.75
N GLY A 377 32.31 3.84 2.04
CA GLY A 377 33.69 3.88 2.54
C GLY A 377 34.62 2.84 1.91
N ALA A 378 34.08 1.71 1.46
CA ALA A 378 34.86 0.69 0.74
C ALA A 378 35.39 1.16 -0.63
N LEU A 379 34.86 2.25 -1.18
CA LEU A 379 35.31 2.81 -2.46
C LEU A 379 36.41 3.89 -2.31
N GLY A 380 36.80 4.22 -1.07
CA GLY A 380 37.85 5.19 -0.76
C GLY A 380 37.41 6.31 0.20
N PRO A 381 38.37 7.10 0.74
CA PRO A 381 38.15 7.99 1.88
C PRO A 381 37.22 9.19 1.59
N ALA A 382 37.08 9.61 0.33
CA ALA A 382 36.21 10.74 -0.05
C ALA A 382 34.71 10.37 -0.10
N TRP A 383 34.39 9.08 -0.21
CA TRP A 383 33.03 8.62 -0.48
C TRP A 383 32.05 8.68 0.71
N PRO A 384 32.44 8.38 1.96
CA PRO A 384 31.55 8.52 3.12
C PRO A 384 30.99 9.94 3.27
N GLY A 385 31.85 10.95 3.15
CA GLY A 385 31.44 12.36 3.27
C GLY A 385 30.43 12.76 2.19
N ARG A 386 30.66 12.35 0.93
CA ARG A 386 29.71 12.59 -0.18
C ARG A 386 28.39 11.87 0.05
N GLY A 387 28.45 10.61 0.48
CA GLY A 387 27.26 9.82 0.81
C GLY A 387 26.41 10.46 1.89
N LEU A 388 27.04 10.94 2.96
CA LEU A 388 26.35 11.61 4.06
C LEU A 388 25.72 12.94 3.63
N ILE A 389 26.37 13.71 2.76
CA ILE A 389 25.78 14.93 2.18
C ILE A 389 24.53 14.58 1.39
N VAL A 390 24.58 13.57 0.51
CA VAL A 390 23.42 13.12 -0.27
C VAL A 390 22.28 12.68 0.66
N ALA A 391 22.58 11.89 1.69
CA ALA A 391 21.59 11.44 2.66
C ALA A 391 20.96 12.62 3.44
N ARG A 392 21.75 13.64 3.82
CA ARG A 392 21.23 14.83 4.49
C ARG A 392 20.33 15.67 3.59
N VAL A 393 20.71 15.87 2.32
CA VAL A 393 19.89 16.61 1.35
C VAL A 393 18.58 15.86 1.09
N TRP A 394 18.65 14.55 0.85
CA TRP A 394 17.47 13.70 0.70
C TRP A 394 16.55 13.77 1.92
N ALA A 395 17.11 13.62 3.13
CA ALA A 395 16.33 13.66 4.36
C ALA A 395 15.70 15.04 4.58
N GLY A 396 16.47 16.12 4.42
CA GLY A 396 15.97 17.49 4.56
C GLY A 396 14.83 17.80 3.59
N ALA A 397 14.96 17.36 2.33
CA ALA A 397 13.91 17.56 1.33
C ALA A 397 12.63 16.78 1.68
N ASN A 398 12.73 15.51 2.12
CA ASN A 398 11.58 14.70 2.52
C ASN A 398 10.86 15.28 3.74
N ILE A 399 11.63 15.71 4.76
CA ILE A 399 11.08 16.32 5.97
C ILE A 399 10.40 17.65 5.64
N ALA A 400 11.01 18.50 4.80
CA ALA A 400 10.40 19.75 4.37
C ALA A 400 9.08 19.50 3.62
N ALA A 401 9.05 18.53 2.69
CA ALA A 401 7.83 18.13 2.00
C ALA A 401 6.75 17.61 2.96
N GLY A 402 7.13 16.81 3.97
CA GLY A 402 6.20 16.33 4.98
C GLY A 402 5.62 17.44 5.86
N ILE A 403 6.43 18.42 6.28
CA ILE A 403 5.94 19.59 7.04
C ILE A 403 4.96 20.41 6.20
N VAL A 404 5.26 20.64 4.92
CA VAL A 404 4.34 21.31 3.99
C VAL A 404 3.02 20.53 3.86
N ALA A 405 3.10 19.21 3.75
CA ALA A 405 1.93 18.33 3.68
C ALA A 405 1.06 18.43 4.94
N VAL A 406 1.65 18.42 6.14
CA VAL A 406 0.90 18.60 7.41
C VAL A 406 0.08 19.88 7.37
N VAL A 407 0.72 21.00 7.01
CA VAL A 407 0.04 22.31 6.96
C VAL A 407 -1.05 22.31 5.90
N ALA A 408 -0.77 21.78 4.70
CA ALA A 408 -1.74 21.72 3.61
C ALA A 408 -2.99 20.91 3.98
N PHE A 409 -2.82 19.73 4.58
CA PHE A 409 -3.92 18.85 4.96
C PHE A 409 -4.72 19.38 6.15
N ALA A 410 -4.04 19.96 7.15
CA ALA A 410 -4.71 20.62 8.26
C ALA A 410 -5.58 21.81 7.80
N MET A 411 -5.22 22.46 6.68
CA MET A 411 -6.02 23.53 6.05
C MET A 411 -7.12 23.01 5.10
N GLY A 412 -7.35 21.70 5.01
CA GLY A 412 -8.40 21.11 4.17
C GLY A 412 -8.05 21.03 2.68
N ASN A 413 -6.77 21.11 2.30
CA ASN A 413 -6.38 20.98 0.90
C ASN A 413 -6.67 19.55 0.37
N PRO A 414 -7.41 19.40 -0.75
CA PRO A 414 -7.73 18.09 -1.28
C PRO A 414 -6.46 17.37 -1.75
N TYR A 415 -6.16 16.23 -1.11
CA TYR A 415 -4.96 15.43 -1.41
C TYR A 415 -4.95 14.87 -2.85
N PHE A 416 -6.13 14.55 -3.39
CA PHE A 416 -6.34 14.16 -4.79
C PHE A 416 -7.76 14.48 -5.25
N ASP A 417 -7.96 14.48 -6.56
CA ASP A 417 -9.29 14.49 -7.18
C ASP A 417 -10.04 13.21 -6.79
N GLY A 418 -11.29 13.35 -6.32
CA GLY A 418 -12.05 12.21 -5.78
C GLY A 418 -11.88 11.97 -4.29
N ASN A 419 -11.37 12.95 -3.54
CA ASN A 419 -11.43 12.90 -2.09
C ASN A 419 -12.89 13.06 -1.60
N TYR A 420 -13.58 11.96 -1.33
CA TYR A 420 -15.01 11.92 -0.96
C TYR A 420 -15.36 12.56 0.39
N SER A 421 -14.37 12.89 1.20
CA SER A 421 -14.53 13.69 2.43
C SER A 421 -14.38 15.19 2.23
N SER A 422 -14.07 15.65 1.00
CA SER A 422 -13.96 17.09 0.72
C SER A 422 -15.31 17.80 0.69
N ASP A 423 -15.28 19.12 0.90
CA ASP A 423 -16.44 20.02 0.81
C ASP A 423 -17.21 19.87 -0.50
N THR A 424 -16.52 19.54 -1.60
CA THR A 424 -17.16 19.27 -2.90
C THR A 424 -18.18 18.16 -2.79
N PHE A 425 -17.82 17.04 -2.17
CA PHE A 425 -18.74 15.91 -2.03
C PHE A 425 -19.72 16.07 -0.88
N GLU A 426 -19.40 16.88 0.13
CA GLU A 426 -20.42 17.33 1.08
C GLU A 426 -21.53 18.13 0.38
N ARG A 427 -21.17 19.04 -0.54
CA ARG A 427 -22.16 19.76 -1.36
C ARG A 427 -22.95 18.82 -2.28
N VAL A 428 -22.31 17.82 -2.89
CA VAL A 428 -23.02 16.79 -3.70
C VAL A 428 -24.04 16.05 -2.85
N ARG A 429 -23.69 15.62 -1.64
CA ARG A 429 -24.60 14.90 -0.73
C ARG A 429 -25.72 15.77 -0.17
N ALA A 430 -25.45 17.05 0.06
CA ALA A 430 -26.43 18.02 0.54
C ALA A 430 -27.29 18.63 -0.59
N ASN A 431 -27.03 18.26 -1.85
CA ASN A 431 -27.69 18.87 -3.00
C ASN A 431 -29.20 18.55 -3.00
N PRO A 432 -30.09 19.56 -3.08
CA PRO A 432 -31.55 19.36 -3.07
C PRO A 432 -32.08 18.42 -4.15
N ALA A 433 -31.39 18.31 -5.31
CA ALA A 433 -31.80 17.41 -6.37
C ALA A 433 -31.79 15.94 -5.92
N VAL A 434 -30.90 15.56 -4.99
CA VAL A 434 -30.84 14.18 -4.44
C VAL A 434 -32.14 13.81 -3.71
N ALA A 435 -32.80 14.78 -3.09
CA ALA A 435 -34.09 14.57 -2.42
C ALA A 435 -35.25 14.30 -3.39
N ALA A 436 -35.07 14.52 -4.69
CA ALA A 436 -36.07 14.22 -5.71
C ALA A 436 -36.12 12.74 -6.10
N VAL A 437 -35.21 11.90 -5.58
CA VAL A 437 -35.27 10.44 -5.77
C VAL A 437 -36.48 9.88 -5.01
N PRO A 438 -37.48 9.27 -5.69
CA PRO A 438 -38.65 8.71 -5.03
C PRO A 438 -38.28 7.55 -4.10
N GLU A 439 -39.02 7.39 -3.00
CA GLU A 439 -38.89 6.25 -2.11
C GLU A 439 -39.09 4.92 -2.86
N GLY A 440 -38.28 3.91 -2.53
CA GLY A 440 -38.33 2.59 -3.16
C GLY A 440 -37.71 2.50 -4.57
N CYS A 441 -37.13 3.58 -5.08
CA CYS A 441 -36.41 3.54 -6.34
C CYS A 441 -35.05 2.84 -6.19
N ARG A 442 -34.70 1.93 -7.11
CA ARG A 442 -33.33 1.42 -7.24
C ARG A 442 -32.44 2.56 -7.76
N VAL A 443 -31.42 2.94 -6.99
CA VAL A 443 -30.57 4.09 -7.31
C VAL A 443 -29.30 3.65 -7.99
N LEU A 444 -29.06 4.18 -9.20
CA LEU A 444 -27.82 4.08 -9.94
C LEU A 444 -27.10 5.42 -9.89
N SER A 445 -25.76 5.41 -9.87
CA SER A 445 -24.96 6.62 -10.00
C SER A 445 -23.70 6.39 -10.81
N ASN A 446 -23.27 7.39 -11.58
CA ASN A 446 -21.95 7.39 -12.20
C ASN A 446 -20.81 7.57 -11.18
N LEU A 447 -21.16 7.94 -9.94
CA LEU A 447 -20.23 8.17 -8.85
C LEU A 447 -20.85 7.72 -7.51
N PRO A 448 -21.12 6.42 -7.31
CA PRO A 448 -21.90 5.95 -6.17
C PRO A 448 -21.23 6.25 -4.83
N ASN A 449 -19.89 6.22 -4.80
CA ASN A 449 -19.09 6.58 -3.64
C ASN A 449 -19.26 8.04 -3.17
N ALA A 450 -19.65 8.96 -4.07
CA ALA A 450 -19.91 10.35 -3.71
C ALA A 450 -21.18 10.51 -2.87
N LEU A 451 -22.17 9.65 -3.06
CA LEU A 451 -23.48 9.73 -2.40
C LEU A 451 -23.47 9.09 -1.00
N TYR A 452 -22.51 8.21 -0.73
CA TYR A 452 -22.33 7.60 0.58
C TYR A 452 -21.80 8.62 1.61
N PRO A 453 -22.30 8.64 2.87
CA PRO A 453 -23.25 7.70 3.49
C PRO A 453 -24.73 8.10 3.37
N THR A 454 -25.05 9.23 2.75
CA THR A 454 -26.43 9.76 2.69
C THR A 454 -27.36 8.87 1.87
N MET A 455 -26.83 8.27 0.79
CA MET A 455 -27.59 7.39 -0.10
C MET A 455 -26.67 6.28 -0.61
N GLU A 456 -27.07 5.04 -0.37
CA GLU A 456 -26.45 3.85 -0.98
C GLU A 456 -26.93 3.74 -2.43
N SER A 457 -26.01 3.59 -3.39
CA SER A 457 -26.33 3.50 -4.82
C SER A 457 -25.41 2.53 -5.54
N GLU A 458 -25.91 1.92 -6.61
CA GLU A 458 -25.13 1.03 -7.46
C GLU A 458 -24.43 1.81 -8.56
N TRP A 459 -23.43 1.19 -9.20
CA TRP A 459 -22.81 1.77 -10.39
C TRP A 459 -23.85 1.93 -11.51
N SER A 460 -23.84 3.11 -12.14
CA SER A 460 -24.42 3.33 -13.46
C SER A 460 -23.87 2.30 -14.45
N PRO A 461 -24.63 1.87 -15.48
CA PRO A 461 -24.21 0.81 -16.37
C PRO A 461 -22.80 1.03 -16.90
N ARG A 462 -21.97 0.00 -16.78
CA ARG A 462 -20.62 -0.01 -17.34
C ARG A 462 -20.66 -0.46 -18.80
N ARG A 463 -19.72 0.05 -19.59
CA ARG A 463 -19.45 -0.36 -20.97
C ARG A 463 -18.34 -1.41 -21.01
N THR A 464 -17.32 -1.22 -20.17
CA THR A 464 -16.22 -2.16 -19.99
C THR A 464 -15.94 -2.38 -18.50
N GLY A 465 -15.16 -3.40 -18.17
CA GLY A 465 -14.57 -3.49 -16.83
C GLY A 465 -13.72 -2.26 -16.51
N LEU A 466 -13.64 -1.87 -15.23
CA LEU A 466 -12.74 -0.80 -14.79
C LEU A 466 -11.29 -1.15 -15.16
N GLU A 467 -10.57 -0.24 -15.84
CA GLU A 467 -9.19 -0.43 -16.33
C GLU A 467 -9.02 -1.69 -17.24
N SER A 468 -10.09 -2.03 -17.97
CA SER A 468 -10.15 -3.16 -18.92
C SER A 468 -10.82 -2.75 -20.23
N SER A 469 -10.40 -3.38 -21.32
CA SER A 469 -11.07 -3.30 -22.63
C SER A 469 -12.21 -4.31 -22.79
N ASP A 470 -12.38 -5.24 -21.84
CA ASP A 470 -13.41 -6.26 -21.94
C ASP A 470 -14.80 -5.66 -21.76
N PRO A 471 -15.73 -5.89 -22.72
CA PRO A 471 -17.08 -5.35 -22.62
C PRO A 471 -17.86 -6.03 -21.50
N VAL A 472 -18.76 -5.25 -20.89
CA VAL A 472 -19.73 -5.76 -19.91
C VAL A 472 -21.14 -5.43 -20.36
N ASP A 473 -22.08 -6.30 -20.02
CA ASP A 473 -23.47 -6.30 -20.47
C ASP A 473 -24.43 -5.64 -19.47
N ASP A 474 -23.92 -4.79 -18.57
CA ASP A 474 -24.70 -4.15 -17.50
C ASP A 474 -25.96 -3.45 -18.04
N LEU A 475 -25.85 -2.72 -19.16
CA LEU A 475 -26.99 -2.02 -19.75
C LEU A 475 -28.02 -2.98 -20.34
N ASP A 476 -27.56 -4.03 -21.03
CA ASP A 476 -28.44 -5.04 -21.63
C ASP A 476 -29.14 -5.88 -20.55
N ARG A 477 -28.53 -6.03 -19.36
CA ARG A 477 -29.17 -6.61 -18.16
C ARG A 477 -30.11 -5.66 -17.45
N LEU A 478 -29.83 -4.36 -17.45
CA LEU A 478 -30.65 -3.36 -16.78
C LEU A 478 -31.99 -3.14 -17.50
N VAL A 479 -31.98 -2.98 -18.82
CA VAL A 479 -33.17 -2.60 -19.60
C VAL A 479 -34.40 -3.49 -19.32
N PRO A 480 -34.30 -4.83 -19.29
CA PRO A 480 -35.45 -5.71 -19.00
C PRO A 480 -36.01 -5.61 -17.57
N THR A 481 -35.30 -4.94 -16.66
CA THR A 481 -35.73 -4.74 -15.26
C THR A 481 -36.49 -3.44 -15.07
N LEU A 482 -36.31 -2.44 -15.94
CA LEU A 482 -36.88 -1.09 -15.80
C LEU A 482 -38.41 -1.08 -15.75
N ALA A 483 -39.07 -2.02 -16.44
CA ALA A 483 -40.53 -2.13 -16.42
C ALA A 483 -41.10 -2.69 -15.10
N ARG A 484 -40.27 -3.35 -14.28
CA ARG A 484 -40.67 -4.04 -13.04
C ARG A 484 -40.13 -3.37 -11.78
N THR A 485 -38.98 -2.71 -11.89
CA THR A 485 -38.27 -2.09 -10.78
C THR A 485 -38.09 -0.61 -11.09
N PRO A 486 -38.80 0.29 -10.37
CA PRO A 486 -38.55 1.73 -10.48
C PRO A 486 -37.07 2.01 -10.29
N THR A 487 -36.43 2.63 -11.28
CA THR A 487 -34.98 2.85 -11.30
C THR A 487 -34.70 4.33 -11.53
N CYS A 488 -33.77 4.88 -10.75
CA CYS A 488 -33.40 6.28 -10.75
C CYS A 488 -31.90 6.40 -10.98
N LEU A 489 -31.48 7.39 -11.75
CA LEU A 489 -30.09 7.70 -12.03
C LEU A 489 -29.73 9.05 -11.42
N VAL A 490 -28.83 9.04 -10.44
CA VAL A 490 -28.21 10.25 -9.89
C VAL A 490 -26.88 10.46 -10.60
N TRP A 491 -26.84 11.48 -11.45
CA TRP A 491 -25.66 11.85 -12.22
C TRP A 491 -24.92 13.01 -11.55
N VAL A 492 -23.64 12.80 -11.26
CA VAL A 492 -22.74 13.77 -10.62
C VAL A 492 -21.69 14.22 -11.63
N ASP A 493 -21.64 15.52 -11.95
CA ASP A 493 -20.74 16.11 -12.95
C ASP A 493 -19.37 16.57 -12.37
N GLU A 494 -18.96 15.98 -11.24
CA GLU A 494 -17.68 16.21 -10.55
C GLU A 494 -16.59 15.19 -10.92
N GLN A 495 -15.33 15.46 -10.53
CA GLN A 495 -14.23 14.49 -10.64
C GLN A 495 -14.22 13.52 -9.45
N PRO A 496 -13.88 12.22 -9.65
CA PRO A 496 -13.29 11.63 -10.84
C PRO A 496 -14.33 11.19 -11.88
N ARG A 497 -13.94 11.24 -13.15
CA ARG A 497 -14.75 10.71 -14.27
C ARG A 497 -14.24 9.35 -14.71
N TYR A 498 -15.12 8.35 -14.65
CA TYR A 498 -14.79 6.98 -15.05
C TYR A 498 -15.13 6.70 -16.51
N GLY A 499 -14.10 6.54 -17.34
CA GLY A 499 -14.26 6.29 -18.79
C GLY A 499 -14.83 4.92 -19.18
N HIS A 500 -14.97 4.01 -18.22
CA HIS A 500 -15.54 2.68 -18.43
C HIS A 500 -17.07 2.67 -18.33
N LEU A 501 -17.70 3.77 -17.90
CA LEU A 501 -19.15 3.92 -17.79
C LEU A 501 -19.78 4.36 -19.11
N TRP A 502 -21.06 4.00 -19.32
CA TRP A 502 -21.88 4.62 -20.36
C TRP A 502 -22.10 6.10 -20.01
N THR A 503 -21.87 7.00 -20.97
CA THR A 503 -22.16 8.43 -20.74
C THR A 503 -23.66 8.69 -20.75
N ARG A 504 -24.10 9.77 -20.09
CA ARG A 504 -25.51 10.20 -20.10
C ARG A 504 -26.11 10.27 -21.51
N ASP A 505 -25.39 10.82 -22.47
CA ASP A 505 -25.87 10.93 -23.86
C ASP A 505 -25.94 9.57 -24.56
N GLN A 506 -25.04 8.64 -24.24
CA GLN A 506 -25.10 7.29 -24.77
C GLN A 506 -26.26 6.50 -24.17
N LEU A 507 -26.53 6.65 -22.87
CA LEU A 507 -27.67 6.04 -22.18
C LEU A 507 -29.00 6.49 -22.80
N ARG A 508 -29.16 7.80 -23.06
CA ARG A 508 -30.37 8.36 -23.71
C ARG A 508 -30.72 7.72 -25.05
N ARG A 509 -29.76 7.07 -25.74
CA ARG A 509 -30.02 6.36 -27.00
C ARG A 509 -30.65 4.98 -26.81
N ARG A 510 -30.57 4.40 -25.62
CA ARG A 510 -31.06 3.05 -25.29
C ARG A 510 -32.20 3.05 -24.27
N VAL A 511 -32.24 4.04 -23.39
CA VAL A 511 -33.28 4.23 -22.36
C VAL A 511 -33.81 5.66 -22.41
N GLU A 512 -35.01 5.87 -21.89
CA GLU A 512 -35.53 7.20 -21.64
C GLU A 512 -35.06 7.68 -20.26
N LEU A 513 -34.52 8.90 -20.20
CA LEU A 513 -34.10 9.55 -18.97
C LEU A 513 -35.02 10.74 -18.69
N GLU A 514 -36.11 10.50 -17.96
CA GLU A 514 -37.07 11.52 -17.55
C GLU A 514 -36.45 12.36 -16.42
N PRO A 515 -36.23 13.67 -16.60
CA PRO A 515 -35.62 14.51 -15.56
C PRO A 515 -36.58 14.67 -14.38
N LEU A 516 -36.09 14.42 -13.16
CA LEU A 516 -36.83 14.65 -11.92
C LEU A 516 -36.40 15.95 -11.24
N ALA A 517 -35.09 16.19 -11.18
CA ALA A 517 -34.51 17.43 -10.65
C ALA A 517 -33.09 17.62 -11.20
N ALA A 518 -32.63 18.87 -11.21
CA ALA A 518 -31.23 19.20 -11.48
C ALA A 518 -30.86 20.47 -10.70
N ASP A 519 -29.71 20.46 -10.06
CA ASP A 519 -29.15 21.61 -9.36
C ASP A 519 -27.62 21.55 -9.38
N GLY A 520 -26.98 22.56 -9.97
CA GLY A 520 -25.53 22.60 -10.15
C GLY A 520 -24.98 21.33 -10.82
N ASP A 521 -24.02 20.68 -10.17
CA ASP A 521 -23.32 19.49 -10.65
C ASP A 521 -24.06 18.17 -10.39
N VAL A 522 -25.32 18.22 -9.92
CA VAL A 522 -26.13 17.02 -9.66
C VAL A 522 -27.41 17.06 -10.49
N SER A 523 -27.68 15.96 -11.20
CA SER A 523 -28.92 15.76 -11.95
C SER A 523 -29.53 14.41 -11.63
N VAL A 524 -30.83 14.37 -11.39
CA VAL A 524 -31.59 13.15 -11.06
C VAL A 524 -32.59 12.86 -12.16
N TYR A 525 -32.58 11.62 -12.63
CA TYR A 525 -33.46 11.12 -13.68
C TYR A 525 -34.21 9.88 -13.20
N ARG A 526 -35.45 9.72 -13.65
CA ARG A 526 -36.09 8.40 -13.70
C ARG A 526 -35.65 7.69 -14.99
N VAL A 527 -35.26 6.43 -14.85
CA VAL A 527 -34.81 5.61 -15.98
C VAL A 527 -35.98 4.75 -16.44
N LEU A 528 -36.44 4.98 -17.67
CA LEU A 528 -37.58 4.30 -18.26
C LEU A 528 -37.15 3.46 -19.47
N PRO A 529 -37.83 2.33 -19.76
CA PRO A 529 -37.62 1.64 -21.01
C PRO A 529 -37.96 2.59 -22.16
N ARG A 530 -37.12 2.62 -23.19
CA ARG A 530 -37.42 3.38 -24.40
C ARG A 530 -38.38 2.55 -25.25
N ASP A 531 -39.57 3.06 -25.53
CA ASP A 531 -40.48 2.41 -26.47
C ASP A 531 -39.81 2.32 -27.86
N PRO A 532 -39.94 1.17 -28.57
CA PRO A 532 -39.23 0.87 -29.80
C PRO A 532 -39.51 1.84 -30.96
#